data_AF-A0A840WMG2-F1
#
_entry.id   AF-A0A840WMG2-F1
#
_cell.length_a   1.000
_cell.length_b   1.000
_cell.length_c   1.000
_cell.angle_alpha   90.00
_cell.angle_beta   90.00
_cell.angle_gamma   90.00
#
_symmetry.space_group_name_H-M   'P 1'
#
loop_
_entity.id
_entity.type
_entity.pdbx_description
1 polymer ?
#
loop_
_entity_poly.entity_id
_entity_poly.type
_entity_poly.pdbx_seq_one_letter_code
_entity_poly.pdbx_strand_id
1 'polypeptide(L)'
;MTRCFTMEYAIWFRVLLFGVRRLGIPLPLGGTSVFFHTHVLKEIGAWDAHNVTEDADLGMRLARLGYRCDLVRSVTFEEANPQLGNWLRQRSRWLKGYAVTWVNHMRTPLRLWRDLGTGPFLGFQLLLLGSVTAYLAMPLFWVLLFAEVTGIKPQWLGAVDRTVWSLFFISLPLGNLTMICAAILALYRRRLLGLLPWAFTLPAYWSLGSIASYRAIFELFTMPFHWQKTQHGLARKSVSRTETD
;
A
#
# COMPACT_ATOMS: atom_id res chain seq x y z
N MET A 1 -13.00 -6.81 8.92
CA MET A 1 -12.04 -6.85 7.78
C MET A 1 -12.58 -6.20 6.51
N THR A 2 -13.70 -6.64 5.93
CA THR A 2 -14.25 -6.05 4.68
C THR A 2 -14.56 -4.56 4.80
N ARG A 3 -15.12 -4.11 5.94
CA ARG A 3 -15.33 -2.68 6.24
C ARG A 3 -14.01 -1.88 6.22
N CYS A 4 -12.95 -2.43 6.83
CA CYS A 4 -11.61 -1.84 6.84
C CYS A 4 -11.01 -1.77 5.43
N PHE A 5 -11.17 -2.84 4.65
CA PHE A 5 -10.75 -2.89 3.25
C PHE A 5 -11.45 -1.81 2.42
N THR A 6 -12.77 -1.65 2.57
CA THR A 6 -13.54 -0.59 1.90
C THR A 6 -13.04 0.81 2.27
N MET A 7 -12.75 1.06 3.54
CA MET A 7 -12.19 2.33 4.00
C MET A 7 -10.80 2.58 3.40
N GLU A 8 -9.92 1.60 3.44
CA GLU A 8 -8.57 1.72 2.89
C GLU A 8 -8.58 1.97 1.38
N TYR A 9 -9.42 1.27 0.62
CA TYR A 9 -9.63 1.53 -0.80
C TYR A 9 -10.17 2.93 -1.05
N ALA A 10 -11.09 3.41 -0.21
CA ALA A 10 -11.58 4.78 -0.31
C ALA A 10 -10.44 5.78 -0.08
N ILE A 11 -9.60 5.57 0.95
CA ILE A 11 -8.44 6.41 1.26
C ILE A 11 -7.49 6.46 0.06
N TRP A 12 -7.13 5.29 -0.47
CA TRP A 12 -6.22 5.16 -1.60
C TRP A 12 -6.75 5.87 -2.86
N PHE A 13 -7.93 5.48 -3.34
CA PHE A 13 -8.45 5.94 -4.62
C PHE A 13 -9.11 7.33 -4.58
N ARG A 14 -9.55 7.83 -3.41
CA ARG A 14 -10.24 9.14 -3.31
C ARG A 14 -9.42 10.23 -2.68
N VAL A 15 -8.33 9.91 -2.00
CA VAL A 15 -7.48 10.91 -1.33
C VAL A 15 -6.04 10.77 -1.80
N LEU A 16 -5.40 9.63 -1.54
CA LEU A 16 -3.96 9.47 -1.75
C LEU A 16 -3.56 9.58 -3.22
N LEU A 17 -4.21 8.85 -4.13
CA LEU A 17 -3.86 8.91 -5.57
C LEU A 17 -4.03 10.30 -6.17
N PHE A 18 -5.01 11.08 -5.71
CA PHE A 18 -5.15 12.48 -6.14
C PHE A 18 -3.99 13.34 -5.64
N GLY A 19 -3.49 13.08 -4.44
CA GLY A 19 -2.26 13.69 -3.91
C GLY A 19 -1.04 13.31 -4.73
N VAL A 20 -0.83 12.01 -4.98
CA VAL A 20 0.25 11.47 -5.83
C VAL A 20 0.25 12.14 -7.20
N ARG A 21 -0.92 12.20 -7.87
CA ARG A 21 -1.09 12.90 -9.14
C ARG A 21 -0.69 14.38 -9.05
N ARG A 22 -1.19 15.11 -8.04
CA ARG A 22 -0.91 16.55 -7.90
C ARG A 22 0.56 16.87 -7.64
N LEU A 23 1.26 15.96 -6.96
CA LEU A 23 2.68 16.07 -6.69
C LEU A 23 3.56 15.61 -7.87
N GLY A 24 2.96 15.16 -8.98
CA GLY A 24 3.70 14.64 -10.14
C GLY A 24 4.46 13.34 -9.87
N ILE A 25 4.12 12.64 -8.78
CA ILE A 25 4.74 11.37 -8.42
C ILE A 25 4.22 10.28 -9.37
N PRO A 26 5.05 9.31 -9.81
CA PRO A 26 4.60 8.24 -10.70
C PRO A 26 3.44 7.48 -10.05
N LEU A 27 2.34 7.32 -10.79
CA LEU A 27 1.17 6.61 -10.31
C LEU A 27 1.43 5.10 -10.40
N PRO A 28 1.45 4.35 -9.28
CA PRO A 28 1.38 2.90 -9.36
C PRO A 28 0.01 2.53 -9.92
N LEU A 29 -0.02 2.08 -11.18
CA LEU A 29 -1.27 1.74 -11.85
C LEU A 29 -1.88 0.51 -11.18
N GLY A 30 -3.21 0.42 -11.18
CA GLY A 30 -3.91 -0.79 -10.78
C GLY A 30 -4.19 -1.69 -11.99
N GLY A 31 -4.40 -2.99 -11.74
CA GLY A 31 -4.71 -3.95 -12.80
C GLY A 31 -6.09 -3.78 -13.44
N THR A 32 -7.01 -3.05 -12.80
CA THR A 32 -8.40 -2.88 -13.25
C THR A 32 -8.69 -1.42 -13.57
N SER A 33 -9.50 -1.18 -14.61
CA SER A 33 -9.94 0.17 -15.03
C SER A 33 -8.79 1.13 -15.35
N VAL A 34 -7.76 0.60 -16.02
CA VAL A 34 -6.65 1.37 -16.58
C VAL A 34 -6.73 1.29 -18.10
N PHE A 35 -6.49 2.44 -18.74
CA PHE A 35 -6.58 2.60 -20.19
C PHE A 35 -5.26 3.14 -20.71
N PHE A 36 -4.78 2.57 -21.80
CA PHE A 36 -3.52 2.93 -22.43
C PHE A 36 -3.74 3.27 -23.90
N HIS A 37 -2.96 4.21 -24.42
CA HIS A 37 -2.74 4.26 -25.85
C HIS A 37 -1.92 3.05 -26.27
N THR A 38 -2.42 2.26 -27.21
CA THR A 38 -1.78 1.02 -27.65
C THR A 38 -0.34 1.24 -28.14
N HIS A 39 -0.07 2.34 -28.83
CA HIS A 39 1.29 2.65 -29.31
C HIS A 39 2.26 2.90 -28.16
N VAL A 40 1.84 3.67 -27.14
CA VAL A 40 2.64 3.93 -25.93
C VAL A 40 2.92 2.62 -25.19
N LEU A 41 1.92 1.77 -25.02
CA LEU A 41 2.10 0.49 -24.32
C LEU A 41 3.10 -0.43 -25.03
N LYS A 42 3.12 -0.43 -26.37
CA LYS A 42 4.12 -1.16 -27.15
C LYS A 42 5.51 -0.54 -27.03
N GLU A 43 5.60 0.78 -27.06
CA GLU A 43 6.86 1.52 -26.92
C GLU A 43 7.55 1.25 -25.58
N ILE A 44 6.79 1.19 -24.49
CA ILE A 44 7.34 0.95 -23.15
C ILE A 44 7.66 -0.53 -22.88
N GLY A 45 7.44 -1.43 -23.86
CA GLY A 45 7.74 -2.86 -23.75
C GLY A 45 6.64 -3.72 -23.12
N ALA A 46 5.39 -3.25 -23.07
CA ALA A 46 4.23 -3.96 -22.53
C ALA A 46 4.44 -4.49 -21.08
N TRP A 47 3.68 -5.50 -20.65
CA TRP A 47 3.74 -6.03 -19.29
C TRP A 47 5.00 -6.88 -19.05
N ASP A 48 5.58 -6.77 -17.86
CA ASP A 48 6.64 -7.67 -17.40
C ASP A 48 6.01 -8.92 -16.77
N ALA A 49 6.18 -10.07 -17.43
CA ALA A 49 5.65 -11.35 -16.97
C ALA A 49 6.29 -11.86 -15.66
N HIS A 50 7.43 -11.31 -15.25
CA HIS A 50 8.14 -11.69 -14.04
C HIS A 50 7.80 -10.81 -12.84
N ASN A 51 7.03 -9.73 -13.04
CA ASN A 51 6.58 -8.87 -11.95
C ASN A 51 5.12 -9.21 -11.58
N VAL A 52 4.89 -9.58 -10.31
CA VAL A 52 3.54 -9.92 -9.80
C VAL A 52 2.64 -8.70 -9.56
N THR A 53 3.18 -7.49 -9.74
CA THR A 53 2.48 -6.21 -9.89
C THR A 53 3.04 -5.47 -11.11
N GLU A 54 2.86 -6.08 -12.27
CA GLU A 54 3.24 -5.56 -13.58
C GLU A 54 2.62 -4.19 -13.88
N ASP A 55 1.46 -3.90 -13.28
CA ASP A 55 0.72 -2.65 -13.35
C ASP A 55 1.45 -1.48 -12.68
N ALA A 56 1.92 -1.68 -11.44
CA ALA A 56 2.68 -0.67 -10.71
C ALA A 56 3.99 -0.33 -11.43
N ASP A 57 4.66 -1.33 -12.01
CA ASP A 57 5.88 -1.14 -12.80
C ASP A 57 5.63 -0.38 -14.12
N LEU A 58 4.53 -0.66 -14.81
CA LEU A 58 4.15 0.09 -16.02
C LEU A 58 4.01 1.59 -15.73
N GLY A 59 3.37 1.96 -14.63
CA GLY A 59 3.25 3.37 -14.21
C GLY A 59 4.60 4.05 -14.03
N MET A 60 5.57 3.32 -13.49
CA MET A 60 6.94 3.80 -13.30
C MET A 60 7.67 3.94 -14.65
N ARG A 61 7.59 2.94 -15.53
CA ARG A 61 8.20 3.01 -16.88
C ARG A 61 7.64 4.15 -17.72
N LEU A 62 6.33 4.40 -17.66
CA LEU A 62 5.70 5.55 -18.32
C LEU A 62 6.29 6.87 -17.84
N ALA A 63 6.41 7.05 -16.52
CA ALA A 63 6.96 8.27 -15.94
C ALA A 63 8.42 8.53 -16.36
N ARG A 64 9.24 7.47 -16.47
CA ARG A 64 10.65 7.60 -16.93
C ARG A 64 10.78 8.04 -18.38
N LEU A 65 9.77 7.75 -19.20
CA LEU A 65 9.70 8.18 -20.60
C LEU A 65 8.98 9.54 -20.75
N GLY A 66 8.67 10.22 -19.64
CA GLY A 66 8.03 11.52 -19.65
C GLY A 66 6.51 11.49 -19.87
N TYR A 67 5.89 10.31 -19.95
CA TYR A 67 4.44 10.20 -20.01
C TYR A 67 3.80 10.56 -18.67
N ARG A 68 2.60 11.13 -18.74
CA ARG A 68 1.79 11.46 -17.57
C ARG A 68 0.57 10.55 -17.51
N CYS A 69 0.37 9.93 -16.35
CA CYS A 69 -0.84 9.20 -16.04
C CYS A 69 -1.84 10.12 -15.29
N ASP A 70 -3.12 10.00 -15.61
CA ASP A 70 -4.19 10.78 -14.97
C ASP A 70 -5.31 9.86 -14.45
N LEU A 71 -6.10 10.37 -13.51
CA LEU A 71 -7.22 9.69 -12.88
C LEU A 71 -8.53 10.12 -13.56
N VAL A 72 -9.21 9.17 -14.19
CA VAL A 72 -10.56 9.36 -14.70
C VAL A 72 -11.55 9.42 -13.54
N ARG A 73 -12.51 10.34 -13.59
CA ARG A 73 -13.59 10.46 -12.60
C ARG A 73 -14.64 9.35 -12.77
N SER A 74 -14.23 8.12 -12.52
CA SER A 74 -15.08 6.93 -12.57
C SER A 74 -15.09 6.22 -11.21
N VAL A 75 -15.97 5.22 -11.08
CA VAL A 75 -16.03 4.33 -9.92
C VAL A 75 -15.93 2.89 -10.39
N THR A 76 -14.88 2.21 -9.95
CA THR A 76 -14.75 0.76 -10.10
C THR A 76 -15.07 0.11 -8.76
N PHE A 77 -15.95 -0.89 -8.78
CA PHE A 77 -16.25 -1.69 -7.60
C PHE A 77 -15.31 -2.91 -7.58
N GLU A 78 -14.68 -3.12 -6.42
CA GLU A 78 -13.79 -4.24 -6.16
C GLU A 78 -14.41 -5.11 -5.06
N GLU A 79 -14.30 -6.43 -5.19
CA GLU A 79 -14.71 -7.35 -4.13
C GLU A 79 -13.75 -7.25 -2.93
N ALA A 80 -14.28 -6.84 -1.78
CA ALA A 80 -13.52 -6.88 -0.54
C ALA A 80 -13.36 -8.34 -0.07
N ASN A 81 -12.12 -8.76 0.17
CA ASN A 81 -11.84 -10.10 0.65
C ASN A 81 -12.39 -10.34 2.06
N PRO A 82 -13.33 -11.29 2.27
CA PRO A 82 -13.91 -11.57 3.58
C PRO A 82 -13.12 -12.59 4.40
N GLN A 83 -12.25 -13.38 3.76
CA GLN A 83 -11.45 -14.43 4.40
C GLN A 83 -10.00 -13.97 4.60
N LEU A 84 -9.50 -14.09 5.83
CA LEU A 84 -8.16 -13.64 6.21
C LEU A 84 -7.06 -14.29 5.36
N GLY A 85 -7.13 -15.60 5.12
CA GLY A 85 -6.14 -16.30 4.30
C GLY A 85 -6.10 -15.84 2.84
N ASN A 86 -7.25 -15.50 2.25
CA ASN A 86 -7.29 -14.96 0.89
C ASN A 86 -6.81 -13.50 0.85
N TRP A 87 -7.17 -12.71 1.87
CA TRP A 87 -6.68 -11.33 2.05
C TRP A 87 -5.16 -11.29 2.22
N LEU A 88 -4.58 -12.18 3.04
CA LEU A 88 -3.12 -12.26 3.24
C LEU A 88 -2.39 -12.59 1.94
N ARG A 89 -2.90 -13.53 1.13
CA ARG A 89 -2.33 -13.83 -0.20
C ARG A 89 -2.37 -12.61 -1.11
N GLN A 90 -3.52 -11.90 -1.15
CA GLN A 90 -3.68 -10.69 -1.94
C GLN A 90 -2.66 -9.62 -1.54
N ARG A 91 -2.54 -9.35 -0.24
CA ARG A 91 -1.68 -8.30 0.30
C ARG A 91 -0.21 -8.62 0.18
N SER A 92 0.18 -9.87 0.42
CA SER A 92 1.56 -10.30 0.26
C SER A 92 1.99 -10.15 -1.19
N ARG A 93 1.12 -10.48 -2.16
CA ARG A 93 1.39 -10.25 -3.59
C ARG A 93 1.63 -8.78 -3.93
N TRP A 94 0.80 -7.87 -3.43
CA TRP A 94 0.96 -6.44 -3.70
C TRP A 94 2.26 -5.88 -3.11
N LEU A 95 2.56 -6.21 -1.85
CA LEU A 95 3.78 -5.76 -1.19
C LEU A 95 5.04 -6.34 -1.84
N LYS A 96 4.98 -7.62 -2.25
CA LYS A 96 6.05 -8.27 -3.00
C LYS A 96 6.29 -7.56 -4.32
N GLY A 97 5.23 -7.26 -5.07
CA GLY A 97 5.36 -6.55 -6.33
C GLY A 97 5.88 -5.12 -6.17
N TYR A 98 5.52 -4.42 -5.09
CA TYR A 98 6.13 -3.13 -4.74
C TYR A 98 7.63 -3.26 -4.48
N ALA A 99 8.05 -4.29 -3.74
CA ALA A 99 9.46 -4.57 -3.51
C ALA A 99 10.21 -4.91 -4.80
N VAL A 100 9.65 -5.78 -5.66
CA VAL A 100 10.23 -6.13 -6.97
C VAL A 100 10.37 -4.90 -7.86
N THR A 101 9.31 -4.10 -7.98
CA THR A 101 9.31 -2.86 -8.77
C THR A 101 10.37 -1.89 -8.23
N TRP A 102 10.45 -1.71 -6.91
CA TRP A 102 11.45 -0.87 -6.29
C TRP A 102 12.87 -1.34 -6.60
N VAL A 103 13.18 -2.63 -6.38
CA VAL A 103 14.50 -3.21 -6.64
C VAL A 103 14.90 -3.03 -8.10
N ASN A 104 13.99 -3.31 -9.05
CA ASN A 104 14.27 -3.22 -10.48
C ASN A 104 14.66 -1.81 -10.92
N HIS A 105 13.93 -0.79 -10.48
CA HIS A 105 14.24 0.60 -10.84
C HIS A 105 15.43 1.17 -10.05
N MET A 106 15.69 0.65 -8.85
CA MET A 106 16.83 1.06 -8.01
C MET A 106 18.17 0.39 -8.37
N ARG A 107 18.22 -0.49 -9.38
CA ARG A 107 19.49 -0.98 -9.95
C ARG A 107 20.35 0.16 -10.51
N THR A 108 19.72 1.24 -10.98
CA THR A 108 20.39 2.43 -11.51
C THR A 108 19.77 3.71 -10.91
N PRO A 109 20.02 3.99 -9.62
CA PRO A 109 19.25 5.00 -8.89
C PRO A 109 19.52 6.43 -9.38
N LEU A 110 20.76 6.73 -9.80
CA LEU A 110 21.11 8.03 -10.39
C LEU A 110 20.39 8.28 -11.72
N ARG A 111 20.22 7.22 -12.53
CA ARG A 111 19.47 7.32 -13.78
C ARG A 111 17.98 7.51 -13.50
N LEU A 112 17.42 6.72 -12.57
CA LEU A 112 16.03 6.89 -12.14
C LEU A 112 15.74 8.30 -11.64
N TRP A 113 16.63 8.86 -10.80
CA TRP A 113 16.50 10.23 -10.30
C TRP A 113 16.57 11.28 -11.42
N ARG A 114 17.43 11.09 -12.43
CA ARG A 114 17.48 11.96 -13.61
C ARG A 114 16.23 11.85 -14.48
N ASP A 115 15.73 10.64 -14.69
CA ASP A 115 14.53 10.38 -15.50
C ASP A 115 13.28 11.00 -14.83
N LEU A 116 13.21 10.99 -13.49
CA LEU A 116 12.04 11.44 -12.72
C LEU A 116 12.11 12.88 -12.19
N GLY A 117 13.31 13.36 -11.86
CA GLY A 117 13.51 14.51 -11.00
C GLY A 117 13.33 14.21 -9.50
N THR A 118 13.73 15.15 -8.64
CA THR A 118 13.82 14.97 -7.18
C THR A 118 12.48 14.67 -6.51
N GLY A 119 11.44 15.46 -6.77
CA GLY A 119 10.14 15.28 -6.13
C GLY A 119 9.51 13.92 -6.45
N PRO A 120 9.32 13.57 -7.73
CA PRO A 120 8.78 12.28 -8.14
C PRO A 120 9.65 11.09 -7.70
N PHE A 121 10.98 11.23 -7.68
CA PHE A 121 11.89 10.22 -7.14
C PHE A 121 11.68 9.98 -5.64
N LEU A 122 11.60 11.03 -4.82
CA LEU A 122 11.30 10.90 -3.39
C LEU A 122 9.91 10.28 -3.17
N GLY A 123 8.93 10.68 -3.97
CA GLY A 123 7.60 10.06 -3.97
C GLY A 123 7.62 8.58 -4.30
N PHE A 124 8.44 8.17 -5.28
CA PHE A 124 8.66 6.76 -5.61
C PHE A 124 9.26 5.98 -4.42
N GLN A 125 10.24 6.54 -3.71
CA GLN A 125 10.79 5.93 -2.50
C GLN A 125 9.70 5.76 -1.43
N LEU A 126 8.95 6.83 -1.16
CA LEU A 126 7.90 6.81 -0.14
C LEU A 126 6.77 5.83 -0.47
N LEU A 127 6.34 5.77 -1.74
CA LEU A 127 5.24 4.89 -2.13
C LEU A 127 5.64 3.42 -2.19
N LEU A 128 6.76 3.08 -2.82
CA LEU A 128 7.11 1.66 -2.99
C LEU A 128 7.87 1.13 -1.78
N LEU A 129 9.04 1.72 -1.47
CA LEU A 129 9.85 1.29 -0.33
C LEU A 129 9.13 1.59 0.98
N GLY A 130 8.63 2.81 1.15
CA GLY A 130 7.95 3.24 2.37
C GLY A 130 6.74 2.37 2.72
N SER A 131 5.93 1.95 1.74
CA SER A 131 4.81 1.02 2.00
C SER A 131 5.28 -0.33 2.53
N VAL A 132 6.36 -0.90 1.98
CA VAL A 132 6.89 -2.19 2.43
C VAL A 132 7.55 -2.05 3.80
N THR A 133 8.41 -1.05 3.98
CA THR A 133 9.15 -0.85 5.24
C THR A 133 8.25 -0.44 6.39
N ALA A 134 7.17 0.32 6.14
CA ALA A 134 6.21 0.70 7.18
C ALA A 134 5.53 -0.54 7.79
N TYR A 135 5.14 -1.51 6.97
CA TYR A 135 4.56 -2.77 7.47
C TYR A 135 5.60 -3.67 8.15
N LEU A 136 6.83 -3.71 7.65
CA LEU A 136 7.92 -4.46 8.30
C LEU A 136 8.28 -3.88 9.67
N ALA A 137 8.25 -2.55 9.81
CA ALA A 137 8.55 -1.85 11.06
C ALA A 137 7.42 -1.95 12.11
N MET A 138 6.23 -2.41 11.74
CA MET A 138 5.06 -2.46 12.61
C MET A 138 5.27 -3.27 13.92
N PRO A 139 5.93 -4.45 13.94
CA PRO A 139 6.16 -5.18 15.19
C PRO A 139 7.12 -4.42 16.11
N LEU A 140 8.16 -3.80 15.54
CA LEU A 140 9.06 -2.93 16.30
C LEU A 140 8.27 -1.78 16.93
N PHE A 141 7.39 -1.13 16.18
CA PHE A 141 6.49 -0.10 16.70
C PHE A 141 5.69 -0.59 17.92
N TRP A 142 5.08 -1.78 17.86
CA TRP A 142 4.33 -2.33 19.00
C TRP A 142 5.20 -2.63 20.22
N VAL A 143 6.42 -3.14 20.01
CA VAL A 143 7.39 -3.37 21.09
C VAL A 143 7.79 -2.05 21.76
N LEU A 144 8.09 -1.02 20.96
CA LEU A 144 8.46 0.30 21.47
C LEU A 144 7.31 0.95 22.24
N LEU A 145 6.08 0.87 21.70
CA LEU A 145 4.89 1.38 22.37
C LEU A 145 4.63 0.66 23.70
N PHE A 146 4.75 -0.67 23.72
CA PHE A 146 4.61 -1.45 24.95
C PHE A 146 5.65 -1.06 26.00
N ALA A 147 6.92 -0.91 25.58
CA ALA A 147 8.00 -0.50 26.47
C ALA A 147 7.77 0.88 27.08
N GLU A 148 7.17 1.81 26.34
CA GLU A 148 6.85 3.15 26.84
C GLU A 148 5.64 3.13 27.78
N VAL A 149 4.57 2.40 27.44
CA VAL A 149 3.35 2.33 28.27
C VAL A 149 3.59 1.60 29.59
N THR A 150 4.41 0.55 29.58
CA THR A 150 4.69 -0.27 30.78
C THR A 150 5.90 0.19 31.58
N GLY A 151 6.76 1.02 30.98
CA GLY A 151 8.07 1.36 31.53
C GLY A 151 9.10 0.23 31.46
N ILE A 152 8.73 -0.96 30.94
CA ILE A 152 9.63 -2.10 30.79
C ILE A 152 10.44 -1.91 29.50
N LYS A 153 11.65 -1.36 29.63
CA LYS A 153 12.51 -1.05 28.48
C LYS A 153 13.53 -2.17 28.26
N PRO A 154 13.58 -2.79 27.07
CA PRO A 154 14.70 -3.62 26.68
C PRO A 154 16.05 -2.91 26.89
N GLN A 155 17.06 -3.63 27.37
CA GLN A 155 18.36 -3.04 27.72
C GLN A 155 19.03 -2.30 26.56
N TRP A 156 18.85 -2.78 25.31
CA TRP A 156 19.39 -2.14 24.11
C TRP A 156 18.76 -0.77 23.79
N LEU A 157 17.60 -0.44 24.37
CA LEU A 157 16.98 0.88 24.22
C LEU A 157 17.61 1.96 25.10
N GLY A 158 18.42 1.58 26.10
CA GLY A 158 19.11 2.53 26.97
C GLY A 158 20.10 3.44 26.22
N ALA A 159 20.53 3.04 25.02
CA ALA A 159 21.42 3.81 24.14
C ALA A 159 20.68 4.75 23.18
N VAL A 160 19.35 4.70 23.11
CA VAL A 160 18.58 5.57 22.22
C VAL A 160 18.50 6.96 22.82
N ASP A 161 18.96 7.96 22.06
CA ASP A 161 18.89 9.36 22.46
C ASP A 161 17.45 9.79 22.79
N ARG A 162 17.30 10.60 23.84
CA ARG A 162 15.98 11.05 24.32
C ARG A 162 15.25 11.88 23.27
N THR A 163 15.94 12.69 22.49
CA THR A 163 15.33 13.49 21.43
C THR A 163 14.76 12.59 20.35
N VAL A 164 15.52 11.58 19.92
CA VAL A 164 15.06 10.58 18.94
C VAL A 164 13.83 9.83 19.45
N TRP A 165 13.86 9.41 20.73
CA TRP A 165 12.72 8.77 21.38
C TRP A 165 11.48 9.66 21.36
N SER A 166 11.60 10.92 21.80
CA SER A 166 10.48 11.87 21.82
C SER A 166 9.93 12.15 20.42
N LEU A 167 10.81 12.35 19.42
CA LEU A 167 10.38 12.58 18.04
C LEU A 167 9.59 11.39 17.48
N PHE A 168 10.04 10.16 17.77
CA PHE A 168 9.29 8.96 17.42
C PHE A 168 7.89 8.99 18.03
N PHE A 169 7.77 9.19 19.35
CA PHE A 169 6.45 9.21 20.03
C PHE A 169 5.55 10.40 19.67
N ILE A 170 6.09 11.51 19.16
CA ILE A 170 5.31 12.63 18.60
C ILE A 170 4.84 12.31 17.17
N SER A 171 5.69 11.67 16.36
CA SER A 171 5.36 11.33 14.97
C SER A 171 4.18 10.35 14.87
N LEU A 172 4.03 9.46 15.85
CA LEU A 172 3.01 8.41 15.87
C LEU A 172 1.56 8.93 15.94
N PRO A 173 1.16 9.75 16.92
CA PRO A 173 -0.17 10.33 16.95
C PRO A 173 -0.41 11.25 15.75
N LEU A 174 0.61 11.98 15.28
CA LEU A 174 0.49 12.84 14.10
C LEU A 174 0.19 12.05 12.82
N GLY A 175 0.89 10.94 12.61
CA GLY A 175 0.65 10.03 11.49
C GLY A 175 -0.73 9.38 11.56
N ASN A 176 -1.14 8.92 12.75
CA ASN A 176 -2.48 8.36 12.96
C ASN A 176 -3.58 9.40 12.71
N LEU A 177 -3.41 10.62 13.21
CA LEU A 177 -4.34 11.73 12.98
C LEU A 177 -4.47 12.03 11.48
N THR A 178 -3.34 12.10 10.77
CA THR A 178 -3.32 12.31 9.32
C THR A 178 -4.11 11.23 8.58
N MET A 179 -3.92 9.97 8.97
CA MET A 179 -4.64 8.84 8.37
C MET A 179 -6.13 8.83 8.71
N ILE A 180 -6.52 9.22 9.93
CA ILE A 180 -7.93 9.37 10.32
C ILE A 180 -8.58 10.50 9.52
N CYS A 181 -7.92 11.66 9.37
CA CYS A 181 -8.42 12.75 8.53
C CYS A 181 -8.58 12.30 7.07
N ALA A 182 -7.62 11.55 6.53
CA ALA A 182 -7.73 10.97 5.19
C ALA A 182 -8.92 9.98 5.09
N ALA A 183 -9.15 9.15 6.11
CA ALA A 183 -10.28 8.24 6.19
C ALA A 183 -11.62 8.99 6.20
N ILE A 184 -11.77 10.03 7.04
CA ILE A 184 -12.97 10.86 7.11
C ILE A 184 -13.25 11.51 5.75
N LEU A 185 -12.24 12.13 5.14
CA LEU A 185 -12.38 12.78 3.83
C LEU A 185 -12.76 11.77 2.74
N ALA A 186 -12.15 10.59 2.75
CA ALA A 186 -12.45 9.52 1.81
C ALA A 186 -13.90 9.02 1.95
N LEU A 187 -14.34 8.78 3.19
CA LEU A 187 -15.70 8.33 3.49
C LEU A 187 -16.74 9.38 3.13
N TYR A 188 -16.46 10.66 3.42
CA TYR A 188 -17.31 11.78 3.00
C TYR A 188 -17.47 11.82 1.48
N ARG A 189 -16.37 11.76 0.73
CA ARG A 189 -16.38 11.75 -0.75
C ARG A 189 -17.12 10.55 -1.35
N ARG A 190 -17.20 9.43 -0.62
CA ARG A 190 -17.93 8.23 -1.04
C ARG A 190 -19.36 8.14 -0.50
N ARG A 191 -19.79 9.09 0.34
CA ARG A 191 -21.06 9.03 1.08
C ARG A 191 -21.20 7.77 1.94
N LEU A 192 -20.09 7.33 2.55
CA LEU A 192 -20.00 6.12 3.38
C LEU A 192 -19.71 6.44 4.86
N LEU A 193 -20.19 7.59 5.35
CA LEU A 193 -19.90 8.04 6.72
C LEU A 193 -20.37 7.07 7.82
N GLY A 194 -21.33 6.18 7.54
CA GLY A 194 -21.72 5.10 8.45
C GLY A 194 -20.58 4.11 8.78
N LEU A 195 -19.49 4.11 8.00
CA LEU A 195 -18.29 3.32 8.30
C LEU A 195 -17.34 4.00 9.29
N LEU A 196 -17.56 5.27 9.64
CA LEU A 196 -16.65 6.05 10.47
C LEU A 196 -16.32 5.41 11.84
N PRO A 197 -17.27 4.80 12.59
CA PRO A 197 -16.94 4.12 13.84
C PRO A 197 -15.93 2.98 13.66
N TRP A 198 -15.90 2.36 12.47
CA TRP A 198 -14.95 1.29 12.16
C TRP A 198 -13.54 1.84 11.90
N ALA A 199 -13.34 3.15 11.71
CA ALA A 199 -12.02 3.74 11.50
C ALA A 199 -11.07 3.47 12.67
N PHE A 200 -11.60 3.38 13.90
CA PHE A 200 -10.82 2.99 15.09
C PHE A 200 -10.26 1.56 15.03
N THR A 201 -10.80 0.70 14.16
CA THR A 201 -10.28 -0.65 13.94
C THR A 201 -9.16 -0.70 12.89
N LEU A 202 -8.88 0.40 12.19
CA LEU A 202 -7.85 0.46 11.14
C LEU A 202 -6.44 0.16 11.66
N PRO A 203 -5.97 0.67 12.82
CA PRO A 203 -4.63 0.33 13.33
C PRO A 203 -4.43 -1.18 13.53
N ALA A 204 -5.45 -1.86 14.06
CA ALA A 204 -5.43 -3.32 14.20
C ALA A 204 -5.46 -4.03 12.84
N TYR A 205 -6.27 -3.55 11.89
CA TYR A 205 -6.31 -4.09 10.53
C TYR A 205 -4.98 -3.90 9.78
N TRP A 206 -4.34 -2.73 9.88
CA TRP A 206 -3.03 -2.47 9.27
C TRP A 206 -1.92 -3.31 9.88
N SER A 207 -2.05 -3.71 11.15
CA SER A 207 -1.09 -4.64 11.78
C SER A 207 -1.06 -6.01 11.08
N LEU A 208 -2.18 -6.45 10.48
CA LEU A 208 -2.20 -7.66 9.63
C LEU A 208 -1.35 -7.51 8.36
N GLY A 209 -1.19 -6.27 7.87
CA GLY A 209 -0.31 -5.96 6.75
C GLY A 209 1.16 -6.26 7.05
N SER A 210 1.55 -6.22 8.33
CA SER A 210 2.89 -6.65 8.76
C SER A 210 3.14 -8.11 8.42
N ILE A 211 2.22 -9.00 8.78
CA ILE A 211 2.30 -10.44 8.46
C ILE A 211 2.44 -10.64 6.94
N ALA A 212 1.65 -9.90 6.16
CA ALA A 212 1.73 -9.93 4.70
C ALA A 212 3.09 -9.42 4.17
N SER A 213 3.68 -8.41 4.81
CA SER A 213 5.00 -7.88 4.42
C SER A 213 6.14 -8.86 4.68
N TYR A 214 6.17 -9.51 5.84
CA TYR A 214 7.18 -10.54 6.14
C TYR A 214 7.05 -11.72 5.18
N ARG A 215 5.82 -12.14 4.89
CA ARG A 215 5.54 -13.16 3.88
C ARG A 215 6.02 -12.72 2.50
N ALA A 216 5.75 -11.48 2.09
CA ALA A 216 6.21 -10.94 0.81
C ALA A 216 7.75 -10.97 0.68
N ILE A 217 8.47 -10.57 1.72
CA ILE A 217 9.95 -10.60 1.74
C ILE A 217 10.46 -12.04 1.68
N PHE A 218 9.90 -12.95 2.47
CA PHE A 218 10.26 -14.37 2.42
C PHE A 218 10.05 -14.95 1.01
N GLU A 219 8.94 -14.63 0.38
CA GLU A 219 8.60 -15.07 -0.98
C GLU A 219 9.47 -14.45 -2.07
N LEU A 220 10.01 -13.26 -1.83
CA LEU A 220 10.94 -12.63 -2.75
C LEU A 220 12.22 -13.46 -2.90
N PHE A 221 12.68 -14.10 -1.83
CA PHE A 221 13.89 -14.94 -1.84
C PHE A 221 13.61 -16.40 -2.20
N THR A 222 12.48 -16.96 -1.75
CA THR A 222 12.19 -18.40 -1.93
C THR A 222 11.42 -18.72 -3.20
N MET A 223 10.57 -17.81 -3.66
CA MET A 223 9.72 -18.02 -4.83
C MET A 223 9.44 -16.71 -5.59
N PRO A 224 10.48 -16.02 -6.11
CA PRO A 224 10.40 -14.64 -6.61
C PRO A 224 9.30 -14.42 -7.64
N PHE A 225 9.10 -15.36 -8.55
CA PHE A 225 8.11 -15.24 -9.64
C PHE A 225 6.77 -15.89 -9.33
N HIS A 226 6.60 -16.49 -8.15
CA HIS A 226 5.35 -17.14 -7.81
C HIS A 226 4.22 -16.13 -7.61
N TRP A 227 3.14 -16.34 -8.37
CA TRP A 227 1.93 -15.53 -8.32
C TRP A 227 0.89 -16.18 -7.39
N GLN A 228 0.64 -15.55 -6.24
CA GLN A 228 -0.42 -15.99 -5.33
C GLN A 228 -1.79 -15.57 -5.83
N LYS A 229 -2.45 -16.51 -6.53
CA LYS A 229 -3.81 -16.30 -6.99
C LYS A 229 -4.78 -16.31 -5.80
N THR A 230 -5.72 -15.38 -5.84
CA THR A 230 -6.81 -15.25 -4.88
C THR A 230 -8.07 -15.88 -5.44
N GLN A 231 -8.89 -16.47 -4.56
CA GLN A 231 -10.22 -16.92 -4.92
C GLN A 231 -11.16 -15.70 -5.00
N HIS A 232 -12.04 -15.67 -6.01
CA HIS A 232 -13.03 -14.61 -6.23
C HIS A 232 -14.44 -15.13 -5.90
N GLY A 233 -15.39 -14.22 -5.66
CA GLY A 233 -16.79 -14.55 -5.37
C GLY A 233 -17.04 -15.05 -3.94
N LEU A 234 -16.11 -14.84 -3.02
CA LEU A 234 -16.23 -15.25 -1.62
C LEU A 234 -17.29 -14.42 -0.89
N ALA A 235 -17.49 -13.16 -1.27
CA ALA A 235 -18.51 -12.27 -0.69
C ALA A 235 -19.94 -12.70 -1.06
N ARG A 236 -20.16 -13.38 -2.19
CA ARG A 236 -21.48 -13.91 -2.57
C ARG A 236 -21.87 -15.13 -1.73
N LYS A 237 -20.90 -15.99 -1.39
CA LYS A 237 -21.14 -17.19 -0.55
C LYS A 237 -21.43 -16.86 0.92
N SER A 238 -21.04 -15.69 1.41
CA SER A 238 -21.37 -15.27 2.78
C SER A 238 -22.80 -14.81 2.94
N VAL A 239 -23.43 -14.26 1.89
CA VAL A 239 -24.83 -13.79 1.95
C VAL A 239 -25.80 -14.97 1.93
N SER A 240 -25.54 -15.99 1.10
CA SER A 240 -26.41 -17.17 1.00
C SER A 240 -26.45 -18.05 2.26
N ARG A 241 -25.46 -17.92 3.16
CA ARG A 241 -25.44 -18.66 4.44
C ARG A 241 -26.23 -17.98 5.55
N THR A 242 -26.59 -16.70 5.40
CA THR A 242 -27.36 -15.94 6.40
C THR A 242 -28.87 -15.96 6.14
N GLU A 243 -29.32 -16.50 5.01
CA GLU A 243 -30.74 -16.64 4.66
C GLU A 243 -31.27 -18.07 4.88
N THR A 244 -30.48 -18.96 5.49
CA THR A 244 -30.84 -20.36 5.72
C THR A 244 -30.52 -20.85 7.13
N ASP A 245 -30.77 -20.01 8.15
CA ASP A 245 -30.88 -20.43 9.56
C ASP A 245 -32.12 -19.79 10.20
#